data_AF-A0A0U2UBH5-F1
#
_entry.id   AF-A0A0U2UBH5-F1
#
_cell.length_a   1.000
_cell.length_b   1.000
_cell.length_c   1.000
_cell.angle_alpha   90.00
_cell.angle_beta   90.00
_cell.angle_gamma   90.00
#
_symmetry.space_group_name_H-M   'P 1'
#
loop_
_entity.id
_entity.type
_entity.pdbx_description
1 polymer ?
#
loop_
_entity_poly.entity_id
_entity_poly.type
_entity_poly.pdbx_seq_one_letter_code
_entity_poly.pdbx_strand_id
1 'polypeptide(L)'
;MSSVEHIIKKVSRYITFGQPVSSGSLVNQRISDPRIPMQAYYLAIQSKNEQENYYHEIWLKKEGEFAITEAWYRENNVTRKLLKDHLSYDQLKNSIGDEEANHILMRMTEIIEKSEDGWGPYSRRT
;
A
#
# COMPACT_ATOMS: atom_id res chain seq x y z
N MET A 1 -4.06 22.50 8.43
CA MET A 1 -3.80 21.37 7.50
C MET A 1 -3.19 20.26 8.33
N SER A 2 -3.80 19.08 8.31
CA SER A 2 -3.55 18.05 9.33
C SER A 2 -2.12 17.48 9.20
N SER A 3 -1.51 17.07 10.33
CA SER A 3 -0.19 16.42 10.35
C SER A 3 -0.12 15.23 9.37
N VAL A 4 -1.23 14.52 9.22
CA VAL A 4 -1.34 13.32 8.37
C VAL A 4 -1.27 13.64 6.88
N GLU A 5 -1.97 14.67 6.40
CA GLU A 5 -1.88 15.10 4.99
C GLU A 5 -0.45 15.48 4.61
N HIS A 6 0.28 16.11 5.53
CA HIS A 6 1.68 16.44 5.32
C HIS A 6 2.54 15.18 5.18
N ILE A 7 2.35 14.19 6.04
CA ILE A 7 3.04 12.89 5.96
C ILE A 7 2.74 12.19 4.64
N ILE A 8 1.46 12.09 4.25
CA ILE A 8 1.04 11.46 2.99
C ILE A 8 1.71 12.13 1.79
N LYS A 9 1.71 13.46 1.75
CA LYS A 9 2.36 14.22 0.67
C LYS A 9 3.87 14.03 0.67
N LYS A 10 4.49 13.90 1.85
CA LYS A 10 5.94 13.72 2.00
C LYS A 10 6.37 12.32 1.57
N VAL A 11 5.71 11.26 2.05
CA VAL A 11 6.02 9.87 1.70
C VAL A 11 5.83 9.61 0.21
N SER A 12 4.85 10.26 -0.42
CA SER A 12 4.59 10.14 -1.88
C SER A 12 5.77 10.57 -2.76
N ARG A 13 6.74 11.32 -2.22
CA ARG A 13 7.97 11.71 -2.94
C ARG A 13 9.04 10.62 -2.91
N TYR A 14 8.94 9.67 -1.97
CA TYR A 14 9.96 8.66 -1.71
C TYR A 14 9.54 7.25 -2.18
N ILE A 15 8.26 7.04 -2.48
CA ILE A 15 7.73 5.76 -2.94
C ILE A 15 7.49 5.76 -4.45
N THR A 16 7.61 4.58 -5.06
CA THR A 16 7.22 4.37 -6.46
C THR A 16 5.85 3.72 -6.52
N PHE A 17 4.90 4.38 -7.19
CA PHE A 17 3.55 3.86 -7.36
C PHE A 17 3.49 2.86 -8.52
N GLY A 18 2.84 1.72 -8.29
CA GLY A 18 2.64 0.66 -9.28
C GLY A 18 1.16 0.31 -9.43
N GLN A 19 0.83 -0.53 -10.41
CA GLN A 19 -0.52 -1.08 -10.56
C GLN A 19 -0.60 -2.44 -9.85
N PRO A 20 -1.48 -2.59 -8.84
CA PRO A 20 -1.70 -3.90 -8.22
C PRO A 20 -2.42 -4.84 -9.19
N VAL A 21 -2.16 -6.13 -9.04
CA VAL A 21 -2.66 -7.18 -9.94
C VAL A 21 -3.78 -7.95 -9.26
N SER A 22 -4.90 -8.15 -9.96
CA SER A 22 -6.07 -8.85 -9.43
C SER A 22 -5.95 -10.37 -9.43
N SER A 23 -5.04 -10.96 -10.20
CA SER A 23 -4.73 -12.39 -10.13
C SER A 23 -3.29 -12.66 -10.53
N GLY A 24 -2.52 -13.31 -9.65
CA GLY A 24 -1.14 -13.72 -9.94
C GLY A 24 -0.25 -13.62 -8.71
N SER A 25 0.91 -14.28 -8.76
CA SER A 25 1.94 -14.12 -7.73
C SER A 25 2.50 -12.71 -7.75
N LEU A 26 2.81 -12.11 -6.59
CA LEU A 26 3.61 -10.88 -6.54
C LEU A 26 5.03 -11.09 -7.11
N VAL A 27 5.54 -12.32 -7.04
CA VAL A 27 6.89 -12.68 -7.50
C VAL A 27 6.89 -13.10 -8.98
N ASN A 28 5.80 -13.70 -9.46
CA ASN A 28 5.62 -14.25 -10.82
C ASN A 28 4.48 -13.55 -11.59
N GLN A 29 4.49 -12.21 -11.60
CA GLN A 29 3.49 -11.42 -12.33
C GLN A 29 3.62 -11.61 -13.85
N ARG A 30 2.55 -12.06 -14.51
CA ARG A 30 2.49 -12.18 -15.97
C ARG A 30 2.00 -10.87 -16.59
N ILE A 31 2.44 -10.58 -17.82
CA ILE A 31 1.99 -9.39 -18.58
C ILE A 31 0.47 -9.44 -18.84
N SER A 32 -0.09 -10.65 -18.99
CA SER A 32 -1.52 -10.88 -19.24
C SER A 32 -2.40 -10.73 -18.01
N ASP A 33 -1.83 -10.59 -16.80
CA ASP A 33 -2.64 -10.58 -15.59
C ASP A 33 -3.51 -9.31 -15.52
N PRO A 34 -4.81 -9.46 -15.19
CA PRO A 34 -5.69 -8.32 -15.03
C PRO A 34 -5.19 -7.38 -13.93
N ARG A 35 -5.12 -6.09 -14.23
CA ARG A 35 -4.63 -5.05 -13.31
C ARG A 35 -5.82 -4.32 -12.68
N ILE A 36 -5.70 -4.03 -11.39
CA ILE A 36 -6.63 -3.10 -10.73
C ILE A 36 -6.29 -1.70 -11.24
N PRO A 37 -7.27 -0.91 -11.73
CA PRO A 37 -7.01 0.36 -12.41
C PRO A 37 -6.68 1.50 -11.44
N MET A 38 -5.66 1.31 -10.60
CA MET A 38 -5.14 2.34 -9.68
C MET A 38 -3.61 2.32 -9.65
N GLN A 39 -2.98 3.49 -9.53
CA GLN A 39 -1.56 3.60 -9.18
C GLN A 39 -1.45 3.72 -7.66
N ALA A 40 -0.91 2.69 -7.03
CA ALA A 40 -0.84 2.61 -5.59
C ALA A 40 0.46 1.96 -5.09
N TYR A 41 0.73 2.17 -3.82
CA TYR A 41 1.85 1.61 -3.08
C TYR A 41 1.31 0.77 -1.92
N TYR A 42 1.82 -0.45 -1.80
CA TYR A 42 1.42 -1.38 -0.74
C TYR A 42 1.94 -0.89 0.62
N LEU A 43 1.06 -0.77 1.60
CA LEU A 43 1.44 -0.34 2.95
C LEU A 43 1.40 -1.48 3.97
N ALA A 44 0.29 -2.23 4.01
CA ALA A 44 0.10 -3.28 5.00
C ALA A 44 -0.93 -4.31 4.56
N ILE A 45 -0.98 -5.41 5.32
CA ILE A 45 -1.95 -6.48 5.19
C ILE A 45 -2.53 -6.79 6.57
N GLN A 46 -3.83 -7.05 6.63
CA GLN A 46 -4.55 -7.43 7.83
C GLN A 46 -5.22 -8.78 7.61
N SER A 47 -4.96 -9.74 8.50
CA SER A 47 -5.63 -11.04 8.48
C SER A 47 -7.10 -10.89 8.84
N LYS A 48 -7.98 -11.46 8.00
CA LYS A 48 -9.42 -11.52 8.27
C LYS A 48 -9.88 -12.95 8.54
N ASN A 49 -9.31 -13.92 7.82
CA ASN A 49 -9.48 -15.33 8.10
C ASN A 49 -8.22 -16.11 7.66
N GLU A 50 -7.42 -16.54 8.62
CA GLU A 50 -6.17 -17.28 8.36
C GLU A 50 -6.42 -18.65 7.73
N GLN A 51 -7.54 -19.30 8.08
CA GLN A 51 -7.87 -20.63 7.56
C GLN A 51 -8.16 -20.59 6.05
N GLU A 52 -8.71 -19.48 5.58
CA GLU A 52 -9.02 -19.25 4.16
C GLU A 52 -7.92 -18.48 3.42
N ASN A 53 -6.82 -18.14 4.12
CA ASN A 53 -5.78 -17.24 3.62
C ASN A 53 -6.38 -15.94 3.04
N TYR A 54 -7.37 -15.38 3.75
CA TYR A 54 -8.13 -14.19 3.38
C TYR A 54 -7.68 -12.97 4.18
N TYR A 55 -7.31 -11.93 3.46
CA TYR A 55 -6.70 -10.72 4.00
C TYR A 55 -7.29 -9.46 3.38
N HIS A 56 -7.17 -8.35 4.11
CA HIS A 56 -7.33 -7.01 3.56
C HIS A 56 -5.97 -6.38 3.38
N GLU A 57 -5.65 -5.93 2.17
CA GLU A 57 -4.44 -5.17 1.89
C GLU A 57 -4.79 -3.67 1.81
N ILE A 58 -3.95 -2.85 2.44
CA ILE A 58 -4.09 -1.40 2.47
C ILE A 58 -3.08 -0.80 1.50
N TRP A 59 -3.58 0.07 0.63
CA TRP A 59 -2.81 0.71 -0.43
C TRP A 59 -2.90 2.23 -0.31
N LEU A 60 -1.77 2.92 -0.47
CA LEU A 60 -1.72 4.37 -0.67
C LEU A 60 -1.74 4.67 -2.16
N LYS A 61 -2.74 5.39 -2.62
CA LYS A 61 -2.86 5.84 -4.00
C LYS A 61 -1.98 7.06 -4.26
N LYS A 62 -1.58 7.23 -5.51
CA LYS A 62 -0.77 8.37 -5.94
C LYS A 62 -1.43 9.72 -5.67
N GLU A 63 -2.75 9.75 -5.64
CA GLU A 63 -3.55 10.94 -5.36
C GLU A 63 -3.56 11.33 -3.86
N GLY A 64 -2.99 10.50 -2.98
CA GLY A 64 -2.95 10.74 -1.54
C GLY A 64 -4.13 10.16 -0.76
N GLU A 65 -4.96 9.34 -1.42
CA GLU A 65 -6.07 8.61 -0.82
C GLU A 65 -5.68 7.14 -0.60
N PHE A 66 -6.51 6.40 0.13
CA PHE A 66 -6.29 4.98 0.40
C PHE A 66 -7.30 4.10 -0.34
N ALA A 67 -6.86 2.88 -0.64
CA ALA A 67 -7.73 1.82 -1.11
C ALA A 67 -7.52 0.56 -0.24
N ILE A 68 -8.57 -0.24 -0.13
CA ILE A 68 -8.51 -1.55 0.50
C ILE A 68 -8.87 -2.59 -0.55
N THR A 69 -8.04 -3.62 -0.69
CA THR A 69 -8.37 -4.79 -1.51
C THR A 69 -8.54 -6.00 -0.62
N GLU A 70 -9.52 -6.83 -0.97
CA GLU A 70 -9.55 -8.21 -0.52
C GLU A 70 -8.46 -8.99 -1.26
N ALA A 71 -7.74 -9.84 -0.55
CA ALA A 71 -6.70 -10.69 -1.11
C ALA A 71 -6.83 -12.13 -0.57
N TRP A 72 -6.85 -13.10 -1.48
CA TRP A 72 -6.80 -14.53 -1.18
C TRP A 72 -5.48 -15.10 -1.67
N TYR A 73 -4.67 -15.57 -0.74
CA TYR A 73 -3.36 -16.15 -1.04
C TYR A 73 -3.51 -17.67 -1.18
N ARG A 74 -3.20 -18.20 -2.36
CA ARG A 74 -3.27 -19.64 -2.65
C ARG A 74 -1.98 -20.10 -3.30
N GLU A 75 -1.17 -20.84 -2.55
CA GLU A 75 0.14 -21.34 -2.98
C GLU A 75 0.99 -20.21 -3.57
N ASN A 76 1.14 -20.19 -4.90
CA ASN A 76 1.93 -19.21 -5.62
C ASN A 76 1.10 -18.06 -6.21
N ASN A 77 -0.21 -18.03 -6.03
CA ASN A 77 -1.09 -17.02 -6.63
C ASN A 77 -1.81 -16.18 -5.58
N VAL A 78 -2.01 -14.90 -5.89
CA VAL A 78 -2.87 -14.02 -5.10
C VAL A 78 -4.02 -13.58 -5.97
N THR A 79 -5.25 -13.82 -5.52
CA THR A 79 -6.44 -13.23 -6.12
C THR A 79 -6.79 -11.98 -5.32
N ARG A 80 -6.93 -10.83 -5.98
CA ARG A 80 -7.33 -9.57 -5.37
C ARG A 80 -8.63 -9.03 -5.95
N LYS A 81 -9.40 -8.37 -5.11
CA LYS A 81 -10.60 -7.64 -5.49
C LYS A 81 -10.63 -6.31 -4.75
N LEU A 82 -10.96 -5.23 -5.46
CA LEU A 82 -11.14 -3.93 -4.83
C LEU A 82 -12.34 -3.96 -3.89
N LEU A 83 -12.12 -3.64 -2.62
CA LEU A 83 -13.14 -3.62 -1.57
C LEU A 83 -13.66 -2.21 -1.33
N LYS A 84 -12.73 -1.27 -1.14
CA LYS A 84 -12.99 0.15 -0.93
C LYS A 84 -11.97 0.96 -1.69
N ASP A 85 -12.38 2.12 -2.18
CA ASP A 85 -11.53 3.03 -2.93
C ASP A 85 -11.77 4.48 -2.47
N HIS A 86 -10.82 5.36 -2.77
CA HIS A 86 -10.89 6.80 -2.48
C HIS A 86 -11.15 7.13 -1.00
N LEU A 87 -10.51 6.40 -0.09
CA LEU A 87 -10.66 6.62 1.34
C LEU A 87 -9.74 7.75 1.81
N SER A 88 -10.29 8.72 2.54
CA SER A 88 -9.47 9.61 3.37
C SER A 88 -8.84 8.83 4.53
N TYR A 89 -7.85 9.42 5.22
CA TYR A 89 -7.26 8.78 6.39
C TYR A 89 -8.29 8.50 7.50
N ASP A 90 -9.22 9.42 7.75
CA ASP A 90 -10.27 9.22 8.75
C ASP A 90 -11.23 8.08 8.34
N GLN A 91 -11.56 7.97 7.05
CA GLN A 91 -12.38 6.86 6.54
C GLN A 91 -11.64 5.52 6.58
N LEU A 92 -10.33 5.53 6.32
CA LEU A 92 -9.47 4.36 6.47
C LEU A 92 -9.46 3.92 7.94
N LYS A 93 -9.22 4.86 8.86
CA LYS A 93 -9.21 4.64 10.31
C LYS A 93 -10.51 3.99 10.79
N ASN A 94 -11.66 4.53 10.38
CA ASN A 94 -12.97 3.94 10.67
C ASN A 94 -13.16 2.55 10.05
N SER A 95 -12.42 2.20 8.99
CA SER A 95 -12.55 0.93 8.28
C SER A 95 -11.67 -0.19 8.85
N ILE A 96 -10.48 0.14 9.35
CA ILE A 96 -9.47 -0.85 9.78
C ILE A 96 -9.20 -0.82 11.29
N GLY A 97 -9.65 0.22 11.99
CA GLY A 97 -9.38 0.44 13.41
C GLY A 97 -8.28 1.49 13.65
N ASP A 98 -8.34 2.12 14.82
CA ASP A 98 -7.43 3.18 15.24
C ASP A 98 -5.97 2.72 15.32
N GLU A 99 -5.74 1.54 15.89
CA GLU A 99 -4.42 0.96 16.11
C GLU A 99 -3.73 0.70 14.76
N GLU A 100 -4.42 0.02 13.85
CA GLU A 100 -3.90 -0.29 12.52
C GLU A 100 -3.66 0.96 11.68
N ALA A 101 -4.55 1.95 11.76
CA ALA A 101 -4.34 3.22 11.07
C ALA A 101 -3.08 3.95 11.60
N ASN A 102 -2.84 3.91 12.91
CA ASN A 102 -1.62 4.45 13.48
C ASN A 102 -0.38 3.67 13.04
N HIS A 103 -0.46 2.35 12.89
CA HIS A 103 0.61 1.54 12.30
C HIS A 103 0.92 1.96 10.86
N ILE A 104 -0.10 2.25 10.05
CA ILE A 104 0.06 2.82 8.71
C ILE A 104 0.82 4.15 8.75
N LEU A 105 0.46 5.05 9.67
CA LEU A 105 1.17 6.33 9.81
C LEU A 105 2.63 6.14 10.19
N MET A 106 2.92 5.32 11.20
CA MET A 106 4.30 5.03 11.59
C MET A 106 5.10 4.47 10.41
N ARG A 107 4.51 3.56 9.64
CA ARG A 107 5.15 2.99 8.46
C ARG A 107 5.50 4.05 7.40
N MET A 108 4.61 5.01 7.16
CA MET A 108 4.89 6.11 6.23
C MET A 108 6.01 7.02 6.75
N THR A 109 6.02 7.30 8.06
CA THR A 109 7.09 8.08 8.71
C THR A 109 8.44 7.38 8.61
N GLU A 110 8.50 6.07 8.87
CA GLU A 110 9.72 5.28 8.71
C GLU A 110 10.27 5.32 7.28
N ILE A 111 9.40 5.29 6.26
CA ILE A 111 9.82 5.39 4.86
C ILE A 111 10.47 6.74 4.60
N ILE A 112 9.87 7.82 5.12
CA ILE A 112 10.41 9.18 5.00
C ILE A 112 11.77 9.26 5.68
N GLU A 113 11.87 8.85 6.94
CA GLU A 113 13.11 8.89 7.73
C GLU A 113 14.23 8.11 7.04
N LYS A 114 13.98 6.86 6.65
CA LYS A 114 14.96 6.02 5.94
C LYS A 114 15.41 6.61 4.60
N SER A 115 14.55 7.38 3.93
CA SER A 115 14.88 8.03 2.66
C SER A 115 15.69 9.31 2.88
N GLU A 116 15.46 10.02 3.99
CA GLU A 116 16.15 11.27 4.36
C GLU A 116 17.50 11.01 5.05
N ASP A 117 17.62 9.95 5.84
CA ASP A 117 18.83 9.53 6.54
C ASP A 117 19.92 8.93 5.62
N GLY A 118 19.68 8.93 4.30
CA GLY A 118 20.72 8.69 3.31
C GLY A 118 20.91 7.21 2.95
N TRP A 119 19.97 6.69 2.15
CA TRP A 119 20.29 5.73 1.09
C TRP A 119 20.16 6.41 -0.27
N GLY A 120 20.89 7.52 -0.47
CA GLY A 120 21.10 8.08 -1.80
C GLY A 120 22.09 7.20 -2.56
N PRO A 121 21.82 6.80 -3.81
CA PRO A 121 22.83 6.09 -4.60
C PRO A 121 24.04 6.99 -4.77
N TYR A 122 25.22 6.40 -4.59
CA TYR A 122 26.50 6.94 -5.07
C TYR A 122 26.40 7.16 -6.59
N SER A 123 25.91 8.33 -6.99
CA SER A 123 26.08 8.87 -8.34
C SER A 123 26.83 10.19 -8.21
N ARG A 124 28.08 10.09 -7.72
CA ARG A 124 29.10 11.03 -8.17
C ARG A 124 29.73 10.41 -9.40
N ARG A 125 29.17 10.75 -10.56
CA ARG A 125 29.89 10.69 -11.83
C ARG A 125 31.22 11.42 -11.62
N THR A 126 32.32 10.68 -11.76
CA THR A 126 33.63 11.24 -12.12
C THR A 126 33.82 10.99 -13.60
#